data_AF-A0A913XUY5-F1
#
_entry.id   AF-A0A913XUY5-F1
#
_cell.length_a   1.000
_cell.length_b   1.000
_cell.length_c   1.000
_cell.angle_alpha   90.00
_cell.angle_beta   90.00
_cell.angle_gamma   90.00
#
_symmetry.space_group_name_H-M   'P 1'
#
loop_
_entity.id
_entity.type
_entity.pdbx_description
1 polymer ?
#
loop_
_entity_poly.entity_id
_entity_poly.type
_entity_poly.pdbx_seq_one_letter_code
_entity_poly.pdbx_strand_id
1 'polypeptide(L)'
;MKSINASLVLIQILMYGILLVECKKPGYDFINKGKEFEGDIKLDEYTGKLKKARVSVINRSLTWNNGIVPYAFHSSLNDYPYERQLINNAMALIARDSCVRFKLRTSENYYLNFIRGRGCYSYVGKSSIQGQSVSIGPGCGYIGIVLHEIMHSLGFFHTNSRPDRDSYVNVYYSNILKDHIIDFNKYKSSEVSRQGAPYDFKSILHLPRTSFSKNNRNTIESRAGPLVPLGQLNGLTPIDIQEINTLYRCTGYKGCYFALGMEDKTIQNSWITASSYKVSYQPHQARLHLTANTQGAGAWCASRSSIGQYLLIDLGKLKQVTGIATQGKIGIFTADAWVESYTVRYSIYRYHSWYQVYQTFPGNWDGSSSHYNSMNYPITARYIMIEPLKWTQEICMRVELYGCNV
;
A
#
# COMPACT_ATOMS: atom_id res chain seq x y z
N MET A 1 -54.59 25.79 42.29
CA MET A 1 -53.12 25.65 42.32
C MET A 1 -52.70 24.86 41.08
N LYS A 2 -51.67 25.37 40.40
CA LYS A 2 -51.08 24.93 39.11
C LYS A 2 -50.78 23.40 39.13
N SER A 3 -50.85 22.63 38.04
CA SER A 3 -50.20 22.85 36.74
C SER A 3 -50.77 21.99 35.58
N ILE A 4 -51.05 22.66 34.47
CA ILE A 4 -50.72 22.40 33.06
C ILE A 4 -50.94 20.97 32.49
N ASN A 5 -51.92 20.90 31.60
CA ASN A 5 -52.31 19.79 30.72
C ASN A 5 -51.19 19.30 29.78
N ALA A 6 -51.13 17.98 29.65
CA ALA A 6 -50.29 17.20 28.74
C ALA A 6 -50.75 17.32 27.27
N SER A 7 -50.60 18.49 26.64
CA SER A 7 -50.92 18.67 25.22
C SER A 7 -49.93 19.57 24.45
N LEU A 8 -48.68 19.68 24.91
CA LEU A 8 -47.65 20.48 24.23
C LEU A 8 -46.28 19.81 24.09
N VAL A 9 -46.21 18.47 24.21
CA VAL A 9 -44.96 17.71 23.95
C VAL A 9 -45.14 16.72 22.79
N LEU A 10 -45.84 17.14 21.74
CA LEU A 10 -45.91 16.40 20.47
C LEU A 10 -45.51 17.23 19.24
N ILE A 11 -45.00 18.45 19.43
CA ILE A 11 -44.52 19.31 18.35
C ILE A 11 -43.11 19.81 18.70
N GLN A 12 -42.17 18.90 18.92
CA GLN A 12 -40.74 19.26 18.96
C GLN A 12 -39.77 18.10 18.71
N ILE A 13 -40.21 17.02 18.05
CA ILE A 13 -39.35 15.89 17.66
C ILE A 13 -39.44 15.58 16.14
N LEU A 14 -40.09 16.44 15.34
CA LEU A 14 -40.21 16.24 13.89
C LEU A 14 -39.43 17.25 13.02
N MET A 15 -38.43 17.94 13.57
CA MET A 15 -37.55 18.86 12.79
C MET A 15 -36.05 18.65 13.00
N TYR A 16 -35.62 17.46 13.42
CA TYR A 16 -34.22 17.02 13.31
C TYR A 16 -34.09 15.65 12.64
N GLY A 17 -35.01 15.37 11.70
CA GLY A 17 -34.73 14.45 10.60
C GLY A 17 -33.77 15.13 9.63
N ILE A 18 -32.56 15.45 10.08
CA ILE A 18 -31.43 15.60 9.17
C ILE A 18 -31.37 14.24 8.48
N LEU A 19 -31.83 14.21 7.23
CA LEU A 19 -31.37 13.22 6.29
C LEU A 19 -29.85 13.23 6.44
N LEU A 20 -29.32 12.23 7.14
CA LEU A 20 -28.06 11.63 6.75
C LEU A 20 -28.33 11.11 5.34
N VAL A 21 -28.29 12.01 4.36
CA VAL A 21 -27.76 11.66 3.07
C VAL A 21 -26.37 11.18 3.43
N GLU A 22 -26.23 9.87 3.62
CA GLU A 22 -24.97 9.23 3.31
C GLU A 22 -24.65 9.77 1.93
N CYS A 23 -23.72 10.72 1.89
CA CYS A 23 -23.13 11.16 0.65
C CYS A 23 -22.46 9.90 0.13
N LYS A 24 -23.18 9.11 -0.67
CA LYS A 24 -22.65 7.96 -1.37
C LYS A 24 -21.39 8.50 -2.03
N LYS A 25 -20.22 8.12 -1.50
CA LYS A 25 -18.96 8.36 -2.17
C LYS A 25 -19.21 7.86 -3.60
N PRO A 26 -19.00 8.68 -4.64
CA PRO A 26 -19.30 8.24 -5.99
C PRO A 26 -18.63 6.88 -6.20
N GLY A 27 -19.38 5.91 -6.67
CA GLY A 27 -18.79 4.65 -7.12
C GLY A 27 -17.72 4.99 -8.14
N TYR A 28 -16.61 4.26 -8.10
CA TYR A 28 -15.45 4.42 -9.00
C TYR A 28 -15.80 4.21 -10.49
N ASP A 29 -17.07 3.92 -10.83
CA ASP A 29 -17.64 3.89 -12.18
C ASP A 29 -17.44 5.19 -12.99
N PHE A 30 -17.09 6.30 -12.34
CA PHE A 30 -16.78 7.56 -13.03
C PHE A 30 -15.33 7.69 -13.51
N ILE A 31 -14.40 6.91 -12.95
CA ILE A 31 -12.96 6.99 -13.29
C ILE A 31 -12.66 6.19 -14.56
N ASN A 32 -13.40 5.11 -14.82
CA ASN A 32 -13.04 4.10 -15.82
C ASN A 32 -13.82 4.14 -17.14
N LYS A 33 -14.30 5.32 -17.58
CA LYS A 33 -14.98 5.46 -18.88
C LYS A 33 -14.04 5.69 -20.07
N GLY A 34 -12.74 5.68 -19.80
CA GLY A 34 -11.68 5.96 -20.76
C GLY A 34 -11.10 4.71 -21.44
N LYS A 35 -10.27 4.91 -22.47
CA LYS A 35 -9.48 3.85 -23.14
C LYS A 35 -8.04 3.78 -22.60
N GLU A 36 -7.79 4.46 -21.49
CA GLU A 36 -6.52 4.55 -20.80
C GLU A 36 -6.12 3.18 -20.23
N PHE A 37 -4.81 2.93 -20.19
CA PHE A 37 -4.25 1.71 -19.62
C PHE A 37 -4.47 1.71 -18.11
N GLU A 38 -4.81 0.57 -17.53
CA GLU A 38 -5.22 0.46 -16.13
C GLU A 38 -6.39 1.38 -15.71
N GLY A 39 -7.12 1.97 -16.67
CA GLY A 39 -8.28 2.84 -16.45
C GLY A 39 -8.01 4.34 -16.55
N ASP A 40 -6.82 4.78 -16.14
CA ASP A 40 -6.47 6.20 -15.95
C ASP A 40 -4.99 6.51 -16.28
N ILE A 41 -4.20 5.53 -16.75
CA ILE A 41 -2.84 5.76 -17.21
C ILE A 41 -2.81 5.98 -18.72
N LYS A 42 -2.44 7.20 -19.12
CA LYS A 42 -2.13 7.51 -20.52
C LYS A 42 -0.80 6.92 -20.96
N LEU A 43 -0.83 6.24 -22.10
CA LEU A 43 0.36 5.73 -22.79
C LEU A 43 1.01 6.82 -23.64
N ASP A 44 2.31 6.67 -23.91
CA ASP A 44 3.07 7.61 -24.74
C ASP A 44 2.50 7.66 -26.16
N GLU A 45 2.13 8.86 -26.62
CA GLU A 45 1.39 9.07 -27.87
C GLU A 45 2.16 8.68 -29.13
N TYR A 46 3.51 8.70 -29.10
CA TYR A 46 4.34 8.35 -30.26
C TYR A 46 4.58 6.86 -30.41
N THR A 47 4.59 6.13 -29.29
CA THR A 47 4.93 4.70 -29.30
C THR A 47 3.71 3.80 -29.13
N GLY A 48 2.56 4.34 -28.68
CA GLY A 48 1.35 3.57 -28.37
C GLY A 48 1.58 2.49 -27.32
N LYS A 49 2.69 2.57 -26.59
CA LYS A 49 3.12 1.62 -25.57
C LYS A 49 3.31 2.41 -24.28
N LEU A 50 3.21 1.73 -23.15
CA LEU A 50 4.01 2.15 -22.00
C LEU A 50 5.43 2.30 -22.55
N LYS A 51 6.11 3.45 -22.34
CA LYS A 51 7.57 3.42 -22.43
C LYS A 51 7.98 2.25 -21.53
N LYS A 52 8.40 1.13 -22.12
CA LYS A 52 8.81 -0.11 -21.42
C LYS A 52 10.13 0.15 -20.70
N ALA A 53 10.09 1.11 -19.79
CA ALA A 53 11.25 1.83 -19.32
C ALA A 53 11.31 1.75 -17.81
N ARG A 54 11.31 0.54 -17.26
CA ARG A 54 11.75 0.26 -15.87
C ARG A 54 11.16 1.27 -14.86
N VAL A 55 9.84 1.47 -14.95
CA VAL A 55 9.10 2.66 -14.51
C VAL A 55 8.73 2.60 -13.00
N SER A 56 9.59 2.02 -12.17
CA SER A 56 9.69 2.50 -10.78
C SER A 56 11.17 2.46 -10.38
N VAL A 57 11.70 3.65 -10.06
CA VAL A 57 13.01 3.89 -9.42
C VAL A 57 14.26 3.62 -10.28
N ILE A 58 14.22 2.78 -11.31
CA ILE A 58 15.46 2.37 -12.00
C ILE A 58 15.90 3.38 -13.07
N ASN A 59 14.96 4.04 -13.76
CA ASN A 59 15.30 5.05 -14.77
C ASN A 59 14.98 6.48 -14.33
N ARG A 60 15.96 7.15 -13.71
CA ARG A 60 15.80 8.53 -13.24
C ARG A 60 15.49 9.54 -14.34
N SER A 61 15.75 9.24 -15.61
CA SER A 61 15.40 10.16 -16.69
C SER A 61 13.88 10.42 -16.76
N LEU A 62 13.08 9.49 -16.24
CA LEU A 62 11.62 9.58 -16.15
C LEU A 62 11.10 10.24 -14.87
N THR A 63 11.99 10.58 -13.92
CA THR A 63 11.62 11.38 -12.75
C THR A 63 11.76 12.88 -13.04
N TRP A 64 11.03 13.71 -12.29
CA TRP A 64 11.18 15.15 -12.36
C TRP A 64 12.54 15.58 -11.79
N ASN A 65 13.31 16.35 -12.56
CA ASN A 65 14.67 16.71 -12.18
C ASN A 65 14.66 17.47 -10.84
N ASN A 66 15.44 16.98 -9.87
CA ASN A 66 15.52 17.52 -8.50
C ASN A 66 14.16 17.62 -7.78
N GLY A 67 13.16 16.82 -8.19
CA GLY A 67 11.81 16.90 -7.63
C GLY A 67 11.05 18.18 -7.97
N ILE A 68 11.53 18.98 -8.93
CA ILE A 68 10.84 20.19 -9.37
C ILE A 68 9.90 19.85 -10.53
N VAL A 69 8.62 20.09 -10.34
CA VAL A 69 7.53 19.79 -11.28
C VAL A 69 6.95 21.11 -11.79
N PRO A 70 7.35 21.59 -12.98
CA PRO A 70 6.69 22.72 -13.62
C PRO A 70 5.25 22.33 -13.98
N TYR A 71 4.30 23.24 -13.80
CA TYR A 71 2.90 23.01 -14.16
C TYR A 71 2.22 24.25 -14.75
N ALA A 72 1.18 24.02 -15.54
CA ALA A 72 0.30 25.04 -16.09
C ALA A 72 -1.17 24.61 -15.98
N PHE A 73 -2.08 25.58 -16.00
CA PHE A 73 -3.51 25.34 -16.15
C PHE A 73 -3.91 25.67 -17.58
N HIS A 74 -4.52 24.71 -18.26
CA HIS A 74 -5.14 24.95 -19.56
C HIS A 74 -6.44 25.76 -19.41
N SER A 75 -6.82 26.47 -20.47
CA SER A 75 -8.04 27.30 -20.50
C SER A 75 -9.32 26.52 -20.23
N SER A 76 -9.33 25.20 -20.44
CA SER A 76 -10.46 24.33 -20.11
C SER A 76 -10.78 24.25 -18.60
N LEU A 77 -9.91 24.76 -17.73
CA LEU A 77 -10.14 24.90 -16.30
C LEU A 77 -10.51 26.33 -15.87
N ASN A 78 -10.59 27.30 -16.78
CA ASN A 78 -10.85 28.71 -16.43
C ASN A 78 -12.16 28.90 -15.67
N ASP A 79 -13.22 28.22 -16.12
CA ASP A 79 -14.57 28.28 -15.51
C ASP A 79 -14.75 27.29 -14.35
N TYR A 80 -13.66 26.62 -13.91
CA TYR A 80 -13.69 25.56 -12.89
C TYR A 80 -12.72 25.89 -11.73
N PRO A 81 -12.99 26.96 -10.97
CA PRO A 81 -12.10 27.42 -9.91
C PRO A 81 -11.95 26.42 -8.76
N TYR A 82 -12.97 25.60 -8.51
CA TYR A 82 -12.94 24.55 -7.48
C TYR A 82 -11.91 23.46 -7.82
N GLU A 83 -11.93 22.92 -9.03
CA GLU A 83 -10.93 21.95 -9.49
C GLU A 83 -9.51 22.55 -9.47
N ARG A 84 -9.34 23.82 -9.86
CA ARG A 84 -8.04 24.51 -9.75
C ARG A 84 -7.56 24.62 -8.30
N GLN A 85 -8.46 24.91 -7.37
CA GLN A 85 -8.16 24.95 -5.94
C GLN A 85 -7.77 23.57 -5.41
N LEU A 86 -8.49 22.51 -5.79
CA LEU A 86 -8.14 21.13 -5.42
C LEU A 86 -6.76 20.71 -5.94
N ILE A 87 -6.44 21.05 -7.19
CA ILE A 87 -5.10 20.82 -7.77
C ILE A 87 -4.02 21.51 -6.96
N ASN A 88 -4.20 22.79 -6.63
CA ASN A 88 -3.27 23.52 -5.78
C ASN A 88 -3.13 22.89 -4.38
N ASN A 89 -4.25 22.48 -3.77
CA ASN A 89 -4.24 21.82 -2.46
C ASN A 89 -3.51 20.47 -2.49
N ALA A 90 -3.73 19.65 -3.51
CA ALA A 90 -3.06 18.36 -3.67
C ALA A 90 -1.54 18.54 -3.85
N MET A 91 -1.12 19.49 -4.69
CA MET A 91 0.28 19.85 -4.85
C MET A 91 0.89 20.34 -3.52
N ALA A 92 0.16 21.13 -2.75
CA ALA A 92 0.60 21.61 -1.43
C ALA A 92 0.75 20.48 -0.41
N LEU A 93 -0.18 19.51 -0.37
CA LEU A 93 -0.09 18.33 0.51
C LEU A 93 1.15 17.49 0.20
N ILE A 94 1.43 17.22 -1.08
CA ILE A 94 2.63 16.50 -1.49
C ILE A 94 3.89 17.30 -1.14
N ALA A 95 3.90 18.60 -1.40
CA ALA A 95 5.06 19.46 -1.10
C ALA A 95 5.33 19.62 0.39
N ARG A 96 4.30 19.51 1.25
CA ARG A 96 4.43 19.57 2.71
C ARG A 96 5.24 18.39 3.24
N ASP A 97 4.92 17.17 2.79
CA ASP A 97 5.44 15.93 3.36
C ASP A 97 6.57 15.30 2.52
N SER A 98 7.01 15.99 1.46
CA SER A 98 8.12 15.54 0.62
C SER A 98 9.04 16.68 0.17
N CYS A 99 10.08 16.36 -0.58
CA CYS A 99 10.92 17.34 -1.27
C CYS A 99 10.44 17.70 -2.68
N VAL A 100 9.33 17.12 -3.17
CA VAL A 100 8.76 17.47 -4.47
C VAL A 100 8.18 18.88 -4.39
N ARG A 101 8.48 19.73 -5.38
CA ARG A 101 8.02 21.12 -5.43
C ARG A 101 7.35 21.39 -6.77
N PHE A 102 6.20 22.04 -6.71
CA PHE A 102 5.46 22.46 -7.89
C PHE A 102 5.73 23.93 -8.14
N LYS A 103 6.00 24.30 -9.39
CA LYS A 103 6.16 25.70 -9.80
C LYS A 103 5.34 25.99 -11.05
N LEU A 104 4.79 27.19 -11.15
CA LEU A 104 4.20 27.63 -12.40
C LEU A 104 5.25 27.57 -13.51
N ARG A 105 4.87 27.01 -14.64
CA ARG A 105 5.69 26.90 -15.83
C ARG A 105 5.99 28.29 -16.39
N THR A 106 7.21 28.46 -16.85
CA THR A 106 7.67 29.61 -17.65
C THR A 106 8.08 29.14 -19.04
N SER A 107 9.32 28.66 -19.20
CA SER A 107 9.89 28.20 -20.46
C SER A 107 10.19 26.70 -20.49
N GLU A 108 9.85 25.95 -19.44
CA GLU A 108 10.18 24.53 -19.36
C GLU A 108 9.42 23.72 -20.43
N ASN A 109 10.15 22.82 -21.10
CA ASN A 109 9.62 21.92 -22.12
C ASN A 109 8.78 20.79 -21.47
N TYR A 110 9.32 20.16 -20.44
CA TYR A 110 8.60 19.15 -19.65
C TYR A 110 7.83 19.84 -18.52
N TYR A 111 6.51 19.66 -18.49
CA TYR A 111 5.62 20.21 -17.44
C TYR A 111 4.31 19.43 -17.39
N LEU A 112 3.58 19.56 -16.29
CA LEU A 112 2.20 19.09 -16.18
C LEU A 112 1.25 20.15 -16.71
N ASN A 113 0.41 19.80 -17.68
CA ASN A 113 -0.67 20.64 -18.15
C ASN A 113 -1.98 20.11 -17.55
N PHE A 114 -2.48 20.77 -16.51
CA PHE A 114 -3.77 20.39 -15.93
C PHE A 114 -4.90 20.82 -16.86
N ILE A 115 -5.77 19.88 -17.20
CA ILE A 115 -6.88 20.07 -18.13
C ILE A 115 -8.19 19.56 -17.51
N ARG A 116 -9.32 20.07 -18.01
CA ARG A 116 -10.63 19.43 -17.82
C ARG A 116 -10.96 18.54 -19.00
N GLY A 117 -10.40 17.33 -19.03
CA GLY A 117 -10.65 16.33 -20.07
C GLY A 117 -11.89 15.46 -19.80
N ARG A 118 -12.03 14.39 -20.59
CA ARG A 118 -13.01 13.32 -20.33
C ARG A 118 -12.38 12.31 -19.36
N GLY A 119 -12.93 12.21 -18.15
CA GLY A 119 -12.41 11.32 -17.10
C GLY A 119 -11.22 11.88 -16.33
N CYS A 120 -10.67 11.03 -15.46
CA CYS A 120 -9.50 11.30 -14.63
C CYS A 120 -8.35 10.46 -15.19
N TYR A 121 -7.23 11.09 -15.52
CA TYR A 121 -6.06 10.36 -16.03
C TYR A 121 -4.78 11.18 -15.95
N SER A 122 -3.67 10.47 -16.03
CA SER A 122 -2.32 11.04 -16.04
C SER A 122 -1.34 10.15 -16.80
N TYR A 123 -0.17 10.68 -17.13
CA TYR A 123 0.95 9.85 -17.56
C TYR A 123 1.77 9.42 -16.35
N VAL A 124 2.47 8.30 -16.44
CA VAL A 124 3.38 7.87 -15.37
C VAL A 124 4.76 8.52 -15.52
N GLY A 125 5.13 9.35 -14.54
CA GLY A 125 6.39 10.08 -14.51
C GLY A 125 6.47 11.21 -15.55
N LYS A 126 7.68 11.75 -15.75
CA LYS A 126 8.00 12.79 -16.75
C LYS A 126 8.08 12.16 -18.16
N SER A 127 7.10 12.47 -19.00
CA SER A 127 6.87 11.74 -20.26
C SER A 127 7.03 12.59 -21.54
N SER A 128 6.49 13.81 -21.58
CA SER A 128 6.36 14.61 -22.82
C SER A 128 7.08 15.96 -22.80
N ILE A 129 7.82 16.26 -23.87
CA ILE A 129 8.64 17.47 -24.05
C ILE A 129 7.83 18.73 -24.40
N GLN A 130 6.54 18.60 -24.70
CA GLN A 130 5.65 19.74 -24.95
C GLN A 130 4.60 19.93 -23.85
N GLY A 131 4.83 19.26 -22.71
CA GLY A 131 3.87 19.12 -21.64
C GLY A 131 3.08 17.83 -21.74
N GLN A 132 2.70 17.29 -20.59
CA GLN A 132 1.85 16.11 -20.47
C GLN A 132 0.55 16.47 -19.75
N SER A 133 -0.57 15.96 -20.25
CA SER A 133 -1.87 16.28 -19.66
C SER A 133 -2.09 15.51 -18.36
N VAL A 134 -2.68 16.19 -17.37
CA VAL A 134 -3.29 15.58 -16.19
C VAL A 134 -4.76 16.03 -16.18
N SER A 135 -5.68 15.09 -16.38
CA SER A 135 -7.10 15.40 -16.55
C SER A 135 -7.84 15.33 -15.22
N ILE A 136 -8.39 16.46 -14.79
CA ILE A 136 -9.38 16.51 -13.70
C ILE A 136 -10.73 16.89 -14.34
N GLY A 137 -11.33 15.89 -14.98
CA GLY A 137 -12.60 16.01 -15.69
C GLY A 137 -13.83 16.10 -14.78
N PRO A 138 -15.04 16.17 -15.36
CA PRO A 138 -16.29 16.04 -14.61
C PRO A 138 -16.31 14.75 -13.78
N GLY A 139 -16.61 14.85 -12.48
CA GLY A 139 -16.59 13.72 -11.55
C GLY A 139 -15.26 13.49 -10.82
N CYS A 140 -14.17 14.13 -11.24
CA CYS A 140 -12.83 13.98 -10.65
C CYS A 140 -12.53 14.98 -9.52
N GLY A 141 -13.48 15.85 -9.15
CA GLY A 141 -13.31 16.96 -8.19
C GLY A 141 -13.22 16.52 -6.73
N TYR A 142 -12.38 15.53 -6.43
CA TYR A 142 -12.11 15.03 -5.08
C TYR A 142 -10.60 15.06 -4.82
N ILE A 143 -10.18 15.53 -3.65
CA ILE A 143 -8.76 15.66 -3.32
C ILE A 143 -7.99 14.34 -3.48
N GLY A 144 -8.58 13.21 -3.12
CA GLY A 144 -7.97 11.89 -3.27
C GLY A 144 -7.72 11.51 -4.73
N ILE A 145 -8.66 11.82 -5.64
CA ILE A 145 -8.49 11.58 -7.08
C ILE A 145 -7.37 12.48 -7.63
N VAL A 146 -7.36 13.76 -7.25
CA VAL A 146 -6.29 14.67 -7.70
C VAL A 146 -4.92 14.23 -7.19
N LEU A 147 -4.82 13.76 -5.95
CA LEU A 147 -3.59 13.17 -5.39
C LEU A 147 -3.17 11.92 -6.16
N HIS A 148 -4.11 11.05 -6.51
CA HIS A 148 -3.90 9.85 -7.33
C HIS A 148 -3.30 10.20 -8.70
N GLU A 149 -3.90 11.15 -9.43
CA GLU A 149 -3.41 11.55 -10.76
C GLU A 149 -2.02 12.21 -10.70
N ILE A 150 -1.76 12.98 -9.63
CA ILE A 150 -0.44 13.56 -9.41
C ILE A 150 0.57 12.46 -9.03
N MET A 151 0.20 11.47 -8.23
CA MET A 151 1.06 10.32 -7.92
C MET A 151 1.50 9.58 -9.20
N HIS A 152 0.60 9.34 -10.15
CA HIS A 152 0.97 8.85 -11.47
C HIS A 152 2.00 9.75 -12.13
N SER A 153 1.73 11.06 -12.21
CA SER A 153 2.64 12.03 -12.81
C SER A 153 4.03 12.06 -12.16
N LEU A 154 4.15 11.67 -10.89
CA LEU A 154 5.40 11.59 -10.15
C LEU A 154 6.19 10.30 -10.43
N GLY A 155 5.55 9.28 -11.01
CA GLY A 155 6.21 8.03 -11.44
C GLY A 155 5.70 6.76 -10.77
N PHE A 156 4.48 6.77 -10.21
CA PHE A 156 3.92 5.60 -9.53
C PHE A 156 2.84 4.92 -10.38
N PHE A 157 2.77 3.59 -10.30
CA PHE A 157 1.69 2.78 -10.85
C PHE A 157 0.77 2.29 -9.76
N HIS A 158 -0.34 1.68 -10.16
CA HIS A 158 -1.26 1.06 -9.23
C HIS A 158 -0.61 0.03 -8.31
N THR A 159 -1.00 0.05 -7.03
CA THR A 159 -0.52 -0.86 -6.00
C THR A 159 -0.92 -2.32 -6.29
N ASN A 160 -2.07 -2.54 -6.92
CA ASN A 160 -2.49 -3.87 -7.37
C ASN A 160 -1.69 -4.40 -8.55
N SER A 161 -0.82 -3.61 -9.20
CA SER A 161 0.07 -4.09 -10.27
C SER A 161 1.47 -4.46 -9.76
N ARG A 162 1.70 -4.38 -8.43
CA ARG A 162 2.97 -4.81 -7.80
C ARG A 162 3.30 -6.29 -8.09
N PRO A 163 4.59 -6.65 -8.23
CA PRO A 163 5.01 -8.03 -8.51
C PRO A 163 4.56 -9.04 -7.44
N ASP A 164 4.51 -8.60 -6.17
CA ASP A 164 4.15 -9.38 -4.99
C ASP A 164 2.65 -9.39 -4.67
N ARG A 165 1.81 -8.68 -5.44
CA ARG A 165 0.38 -8.45 -5.11
C ARG A 165 -0.43 -9.72 -4.88
N ASP A 166 -0.12 -10.83 -5.57
CA ASP A 166 -0.86 -12.09 -5.42
C ASP A 166 -0.67 -12.73 -4.03
N SER A 167 0.30 -12.28 -3.23
CA SER A 167 0.42 -12.68 -1.83
C SER A 167 -0.61 -11.98 -0.95
N TYR A 168 -1.18 -10.85 -1.40
CA TYR A 168 -2.02 -9.96 -0.59
C TYR A 168 -3.47 -9.90 -1.07
N VAL A 169 -3.68 -10.01 -2.39
CA VAL A 169 -5.00 -9.91 -3.03
C VAL A 169 -5.25 -11.08 -3.98
N ASN A 170 -6.53 -11.38 -4.19
CA ASN A 170 -7.04 -12.25 -5.25
C ASN A 170 -7.63 -11.39 -6.36
N VAL A 171 -7.36 -11.77 -7.62
CA VAL A 171 -8.00 -11.17 -8.79
C VAL A 171 -8.96 -12.18 -9.41
N TYR A 172 -10.23 -11.80 -9.52
CA TYR A 172 -11.29 -12.62 -10.11
C TYR A 172 -11.47 -12.29 -11.59
N TYR A 173 -10.58 -12.83 -12.43
CA TYR A 173 -10.58 -12.58 -13.88
C TYR A 173 -11.92 -12.87 -14.57
N SER A 174 -12.71 -13.82 -14.06
CA SER A 174 -14.04 -14.14 -14.57
C SER A 174 -15.06 -13.02 -14.37
N ASN A 175 -14.84 -12.07 -13.45
CA ASN A 175 -15.69 -10.92 -13.21
C ASN A 175 -15.27 -9.67 -13.98
N ILE A 176 -14.09 -9.67 -14.62
CA ILE A 176 -13.51 -8.49 -15.30
C ILE A 176 -14.08 -8.37 -16.71
N LEU A 177 -14.40 -7.15 -17.14
CA LEU A 177 -14.70 -6.80 -18.52
C LEU A 177 -13.57 -7.29 -19.44
N LYS A 178 -13.93 -7.89 -20.58
CA LYS A 178 -12.97 -8.58 -21.46
C LYS A 178 -11.79 -7.68 -21.87
N ASP A 179 -12.05 -6.43 -22.18
CA ASP A 179 -11.06 -5.47 -22.67
C ASP A 179 -10.13 -4.95 -21.55
N HIS A 180 -10.51 -5.15 -20.29
CA HIS A 180 -9.77 -4.70 -19.10
C HIS A 180 -9.01 -5.83 -18.38
N ILE A 181 -8.96 -7.04 -18.94
CA ILE A 181 -8.17 -8.14 -18.34
C ILE A 181 -6.68 -7.77 -18.25
N ILE A 182 -6.17 -7.04 -19.25
CA ILE A 182 -4.77 -6.63 -19.34
C ILE A 182 -4.37 -5.62 -18.24
N ASP A 183 -5.34 -4.85 -17.75
CA ASP A 183 -5.18 -3.84 -16.69
C ASP A 183 -4.92 -4.45 -15.30
N PHE A 184 -5.11 -5.76 -15.17
CA PHE A 184 -4.79 -6.50 -13.95
C PHE A 184 -3.47 -7.26 -14.06
N ASN A 185 -2.67 -7.05 -15.11
CA ASN A 185 -1.35 -7.68 -15.21
C ASN A 185 -0.39 -7.08 -14.18
N LYS A 186 0.45 -7.94 -13.58
CA LYS A 186 1.52 -7.48 -12.70
C LYS A 186 2.71 -7.01 -13.52
N TYR A 187 3.37 -5.98 -13.03
CA TYR A 187 4.73 -5.66 -13.46
C TYR A 187 5.72 -6.72 -12.95
N LYS A 188 6.82 -6.91 -13.68
CA LYS A 188 7.94 -7.70 -13.20
C LYS A 188 8.75 -6.91 -12.18
N SER A 189 9.45 -7.60 -11.27
CA SER A 189 10.37 -6.95 -10.32
C SER A 189 11.54 -6.20 -10.99
N SER A 190 11.81 -6.47 -12.27
CA SER A 190 12.78 -5.72 -13.09
C SER A 190 12.19 -4.43 -13.69
N GLU A 191 10.87 -4.28 -13.66
CA GLU A 191 10.15 -3.13 -14.22
C GLU A 191 9.76 -2.14 -13.13
N VAL A 192 9.39 -2.63 -11.94
CA VAL A 192 9.00 -1.78 -10.80
C VAL A 192 9.69 -2.21 -9.51
N SER A 193 10.07 -1.23 -8.70
CA SER A 193 10.58 -1.41 -7.35
C SER A 193 9.49 -1.21 -6.30
N ARG A 194 9.50 -2.06 -5.26
CA ARG A 194 8.69 -1.91 -4.04
C ARG A 194 9.32 -0.95 -3.03
N GLN A 195 10.54 -0.45 -3.30
CA GLN A 195 11.25 0.50 -2.43
C GLN A 195 11.41 0.04 -0.96
N GLY A 196 11.33 -1.27 -0.72
CA GLY A 196 11.31 -1.84 0.63
C GLY A 196 10.02 -1.60 1.41
N ALA A 197 8.98 -1.02 0.81
CA ALA A 197 7.70 -0.75 1.45
C ALA A 197 6.82 -2.01 1.56
N PRO A 198 6.01 -2.13 2.64
CA PRO A 198 5.00 -3.17 2.73
C PRO A 198 3.92 -2.99 1.65
N TYR A 199 3.07 -4.00 1.45
CA TYR A 199 1.90 -3.85 0.59
C TYR A 199 0.84 -2.99 1.30
N ASP A 200 0.52 -1.83 0.73
CA ASP A 200 -0.44 -0.90 1.33
C ASP A 200 -1.84 -1.05 0.70
N PHE A 201 -2.73 -1.75 1.40
CA PHE A 201 -4.14 -1.90 1.00
C PHE A 201 -4.89 -0.55 0.96
N LYS A 202 -4.40 0.46 1.69
CA LYS A 202 -5.00 1.80 1.79
C LYS A 202 -4.29 2.83 0.91
N SER A 203 -3.30 2.43 0.11
CA SER A 203 -2.65 3.34 -0.85
C SER A 203 -3.69 4.05 -1.70
N ILE A 204 -3.46 5.33 -2.00
CA ILE A 204 -4.31 6.09 -2.92
C ILE A 204 -4.32 5.48 -4.34
N LEU A 205 -3.31 4.67 -4.66
CA LEU A 205 -3.12 3.97 -5.93
C LEU A 205 -3.64 2.53 -5.92
N HIS A 206 -4.36 2.09 -4.88
CA HIS A 206 -4.97 0.77 -4.89
C HIS A 206 -6.34 0.82 -5.57
N LEU A 207 -6.60 -0.07 -6.55
CA LEU A 207 -7.93 -0.16 -7.16
C LEU A 207 -9.01 -0.54 -6.12
N PRO A 208 -10.22 0.04 -6.22
CA PRO A 208 -11.38 -0.48 -5.50
C PRO A 208 -11.79 -1.89 -5.95
N ARG A 209 -12.62 -2.52 -5.12
CA ARG A 209 -13.03 -3.93 -5.27
C ARG A 209 -13.73 -4.26 -6.58
N THR A 210 -14.53 -3.35 -7.12
CA THR A 210 -15.42 -3.58 -8.26
C THR A 210 -14.89 -2.97 -9.56
N SER A 211 -13.65 -2.48 -9.58
CA SER A 211 -13.06 -1.85 -10.77
C SER A 211 -13.15 -2.77 -11.98
N PHE A 212 -13.71 -2.27 -13.09
CA PHE A 212 -13.89 -2.98 -14.36
C PHE A 212 -14.75 -4.26 -14.25
N SER A 213 -15.66 -4.33 -13.29
CA SER A 213 -16.59 -5.45 -13.15
C SER A 213 -17.60 -5.49 -14.29
N LYS A 214 -17.81 -6.66 -14.88
CA LYS A 214 -18.85 -6.89 -15.89
C LYS A 214 -20.20 -7.32 -15.31
N ASN A 215 -20.25 -7.61 -14.01
CA ASN A 215 -21.39 -8.25 -13.35
C ASN A 215 -21.64 -7.73 -11.93
N ASN A 216 -21.10 -6.55 -11.59
CA ASN A 216 -21.17 -5.92 -10.27
C ASN A 216 -20.61 -6.77 -9.12
N ARG A 217 -19.83 -7.82 -9.42
CA ARG A 217 -19.07 -8.58 -8.43
C ARG A 217 -17.66 -8.05 -8.30
N ASN A 218 -17.02 -8.32 -7.17
CA ASN A 218 -15.64 -7.93 -6.93
C ASN A 218 -14.73 -8.52 -8.01
N THR A 219 -13.86 -7.70 -8.59
CA THR A 219 -12.77 -8.08 -9.48
C THR A 219 -11.48 -8.27 -8.71
N ILE A 220 -11.34 -7.62 -7.55
CA ILE A 220 -10.20 -7.75 -6.64
C ILE A 220 -10.66 -7.80 -5.18
N GLU A 221 -10.01 -8.65 -4.39
CA GLU A 221 -10.36 -8.92 -2.99
C GLU A 221 -9.10 -9.13 -2.15
N SER A 222 -9.06 -8.58 -0.93
CA SER A 222 -7.97 -8.87 0.00
C SER A 222 -8.03 -10.33 0.41
N ARG A 223 -6.89 -11.02 0.43
CA ARG A 223 -6.81 -12.36 0.98
C ARG A 223 -7.14 -12.37 2.47
N ALA A 224 -6.87 -11.27 3.18
CA ALA A 224 -7.20 -11.11 4.60
C ALA A 224 -8.70 -10.98 4.88
N GLY A 225 -9.52 -10.92 3.82
CA GLY A 225 -10.97 -10.97 3.91
C GLY A 225 -11.66 -9.65 3.60
N PRO A 226 -13.01 -9.66 3.65
CA PRO A 226 -13.85 -8.58 3.12
C PRO A 226 -13.77 -7.27 3.91
N LEU A 227 -13.31 -7.31 5.16
CA LEU A 227 -13.24 -6.13 6.02
C LEU A 227 -12.03 -5.23 5.73
N VAL A 228 -11.05 -5.68 4.94
CA VAL A 228 -9.92 -4.84 4.55
C VAL A 228 -10.38 -3.83 3.50
N PRO A 229 -10.30 -2.51 3.75
CA PRO A 229 -10.71 -1.51 2.77
C PRO A 229 -9.68 -1.45 1.64
N LEU A 230 -10.17 -1.39 0.39
CA LEU A 230 -9.39 -1.19 -0.84
C LEU A 230 -9.93 0.04 -1.59
N GLY A 231 -9.05 0.82 -2.21
CA GLY A 231 -9.45 1.98 -3.04
C GLY A 231 -10.05 3.15 -2.26
N GLN A 232 -9.51 3.43 -1.08
CA GLN A 232 -9.86 4.63 -0.32
C GLN A 232 -9.38 5.90 -1.04
N LEU A 233 -10.10 7.01 -0.88
CA LEU A 233 -9.79 8.32 -1.51
C LEU A 233 -9.67 9.46 -0.49
N ASN A 234 -9.33 9.15 0.77
CA ASN A 234 -9.26 10.12 1.86
C ASN A 234 -7.94 10.92 1.84
N GLY A 235 -6.86 10.38 1.27
CA GLY A 235 -5.55 11.03 1.17
C GLY A 235 -4.40 10.04 1.07
N LEU A 236 -3.17 10.56 0.96
CA LEU A 236 -1.93 9.78 0.92
C LEU A 236 -1.67 9.10 2.28
N THR A 237 -1.29 7.83 2.26
CA THR A 237 -0.83 7.14 3.47
C THR A 237 0.62 7.52 3.80
N PRO A 238 1.09 7.24 5.03
CA PRO A 238 2.52 7.37 5.35
C PRO A 238 3.43 6.53 4.45
N ILE A 239 2.92 5.42 3.89
CA ILE A 239 3.66 4.56 2.97
C ILE A 239 3.72 5.22 1.58
N ASP A 240 2.63 5.80 1.08
CA ASP A 240 2.64 6.59 -0.17
C ASP A 240 3.68 7.72 -0.08
N ILE A 241 3.69 8.46 1.03
CA ILE A 241 4.66 9.53 1.29
C ILE A 241 6.11 9.01 1.35
N GLN A 242 6.33 7.86 1.97
CA GLN A 242 7.64 7.22 1.97
C GLN A 242 8.09 6.86 0.56
N GLU A 243 7.20 6.33 -0.26
CA GLU A 243 7.50 5.96 -1.64
C GLU A 243 7.87 7.20 -2.48
N ILE A 244 7.14 8.32 -2.34
CA ILE A 244 7.53 9.61 -2.96
C ILE A 244 8.94 10.02 -2.51
N ASN A 245 9.17 10.08 -1.20
CA ASN A 245 10.44 10.56 -0.66
C ASN A 245 11.63 9.69 -1.02
N THR A 246 11.41 8.37 -1.13
CA THR A 246 12.44 7.41 -1.53
C THR A 246 12.74 7.53 -3.03
N LEU A 247 11.72 7.67 -3.88
CA LEU A 247 11.89 7.89 -5.32
C LEU A 247 12.67 9.18 -5.61
N TYR A 248 12.33 10.28 -4.92
CA TYR A 248 12.95 11.60 -5.11
C TYR A 248 14.19 11.84 -4.23
N ARG A 249 14.57 10.87 -3.39
CA ARG A 249 15.76 10.94 -2.51
C ARG A 249 15.78 12.18 -1.64
N CYS A 250 14.63 12.47 -1.04
CA CYS A 250 14.46 13.67 -0.25
C CYS A 250 15.42 13.68 0.95
N THR A 251 16.26 14.71 1.01
CA THR A 251 17.25 14.87 2.07
C THR A 251 16.57 15.09 3.42
N GLY A 252 17.10 14.48 4.47
CA GLY A 252 16.54 14.57 5.82
C GLY A 252 15.30 13.70 6.07
N TYR A 253 14.63 13.20 5.04
CA TYR A 253 13.57 12.21 5.21
C TYR A 253 14.17 10.83 5.51
N LYS A 254 13.93 10.32 6.72
CA LYS A 254 14.42 8.99 7.12
C LYS A 254 13.46 7.85 6.75
N GLY A 255 12.16 8.13 6.59
CA GLY A 255 11.09 7.13 6.47
C GLY A 255 11.07 6.14 7.65
N CYS A 256 10.03 5.30 7.77
CA CYS A 256 10.05 4.25 8.79
C CYS A 256 9.19 3.02 8.49
N TYR A 257 8.99 2.72 7.22
CA TYR A 257 8.25 1.56 6.73
C TYR A 257 9.11 0.76 5.75
N PHE A 258 10.43 0.73 5.94
CA PHE A 258 11.32 -0.07 5.11
C PHE A 258 11.48 -1.46 5.69
N ALA A 259 11.47 -2.48 4.82
CA ALA A 259 11.85 -3.84 5.17
C ALA A 259 13.22 -3.83 5.88
N LEU A 260 13.32 -4.52 7.01
CA LEU A 260 14.49 -4.51 7.87
C LEU A 260 15.48 -5.64 7.55
N GLY A 261 15.06 -6.59 6.72
CA GLY A 261 16.00 -7.45 5.99
C GLY A 261 15.77 -8.94 6.13
N MET A 262 14.56 -9.37 6.49
CA MET A 262 14.24 -10.80 6.51
C MET A 262 14.18 -11.34 5.08
N GLU A 263 13.40 -10.73 4.20
CA GLU A 263 13.19 -11.17 2.81
C GLU A 263 14.50 -11.12 1.99
N ASP A 264 15.23 -10.00 2.07
CA ASP A 264 16.41 -9.73 1.23
C ASP A 264 17.73 -10.34 1.78
N LYS A 265 17.66 -10.98 2.96
CA LYS A 265 18.80 -11.58 3.67
C LYS A 265 19.82 -10.60 4.26
N THR A 266 19.52 -9.31 4.32
CA THR A 266 20.31 -8.33 5.07
C THR A 266 20.42 -8.72 6.55
N ILE A 267 19.34 -9.24 7.14
CA ILE A 267 19.40 -9.95 8.44
C ILE A 267 19.98 -11.33 8.17
N GLN A 268 21.15 -11.62 8.75
CA GLN A 268 21.88 -12.87 8.49
C GLN A 268 21.22 -14.09 9.15
N ASN A 269 21.48 -15.29 8.62
CA ASN A 269 20.90 -16.53 9.18
C ASN A 269 21.24 -16.73 10.66
N SER A 270 22.45 -16.38 11.09
CA SER A 270 22.92 -16.49 12.47
C SER A 270 22.23 -15.51 13.43
N TRP A 271 21.50 -14.53 12.91
CA TRP A 271 20.77 -13.52 13.69
C TRP A 271 19.30 -13.89 13.89
N ILE A 272 18.88 -15.05 13.37
CA ILE A 272 17.53 -15.57 13.50
C ILE A 272 17.63 -16.87 14.31
N THR A 273 16.98 -16.89 15.47
CA THR A 273 16.94 -18.04 16.38
C THR A 273 15.49 -18.34 16.77
N ALA A 274 15.25 -19.49 17.37
CA ALA A 274 13.91 -19.85 17.83
C ALA A 274 14.00 -20.69 19.11
N SER A 275 12.88 -20.80 19.81
CA SER A 275 12.71 -21.70 20.95
C SER A 275 12.95 -23.17 20.59
N SER A 276 12.52 -23.58 19.40
CA SER A 276 12.71 -24.91 18.84
C SER A 276 12.48 -24.90 17.33
N TYR A 277 12.92 -25.94 16.62
CA TYR A 277 12.63 -26.10 15.19
C TYR A 277 12.77 -27.56 14.72
N LYS A 278 12.09 -27.88 13.62
CA LYS A 278 12.31 -29.13 12.86
C LYS A 278 13.50 -28.97 11.91
N VAL A 279 14.19 -30.06 11.57
CA VAL A 279 15.46 -30.05 10.81
C VAL A 279 15.40 -29.23 9.51
N SER A 280 14.35 -29.40 8.69
CA SER A 280 14.16 -28.68 7.43
C SER A 280 13.49 -27.29 7.57
N TYR A 281 13.17 -26.89 8.80
CA TYR A 281 12.39 -25.69 9.12
C TYR A 281 13.11 -24.80 10.13
N GLN A 282 14.42 -24.65 9.93
CA GLN A 282 15.29 -23.84 10.78
C GLN A 282 14.81 -22.38 10.89
N PRO A 283 15.23 -21.62 11.92
CA PRO A 283 14.73 -20.27 12.13
C PRO A 283 14.93 -19.32 10.94
N HIS A 284 16.05 -19.43 10.22
CA HIS A 284 16.33 -18.61 9.03
C HIS A 284 15.42 -18.90 7.83
N GLN A 285 14.63 -19.98 7.88
CA GLN A 285 13.59 -20.26 6.88
C GLN A 285 12.33 -19.39 7.12
N ALA A 286 12.26 -18.63 8.21
CA ALA A 286 11.17 -17.71 8.52
C ALA A 286 11.18 -16.45 7.64
N ARG A 287 11.82 -16.41 6.48
CA ARG A 287 11.89 -15.21 5.65
C ARG A 287 10.63 -15.10 4.80
N LEU A 288 10.01 -13.91 4.77
CA LEU A 288 8.85 -13.66 3.92
C LEU A 288 9.12 -14.07 2.47
N HIS A 289 8.11 -14.66 1.80
CA HIS A 289 8.18 -15.13 0.42
C HIS A 289 9.23 -16.22 0.11
N LEU A 290 9.95 -16.74 1.11
CA LEU A 290 10.88 -17.85 0.90
C LEU A 290 10.12 -19.10 0.47
N THR A 291 10.51 -19.68 -0.66
CA THR A 291 9.95 -20.94 -1.17
C THR A 291 10.84 -22.11 -0.78
N ALA A 292 10.24 -23.29 -0.59
CA ALA A 292 10.98 -24.52 -0.32
C ALA A 292 11.97 -24.84 -1.45
N ASN A 293 13.15 -25.32 -1.09
CA ASN A 293 14.20 -25.75 -2.01
C ASN A 293 15.12 -26.78 -1.32
N THR A 294 16.26 -27.09 -1.93
CA THR A 294 17.23 -28.06 -1.39
C THR A 294 17.86 -27.65 -0.05
N GLN A 295 17.74 -26.37 0.35
CA GLN A 295 18.32 -25.80 1.57
C GLN A 295 17.30 -25.72 2.72
N GLY A 296 16.03 -26.05 2.48
CA GLY A 296 14.99 -26.06 3.50
C GLY A 296 13.57 -25.98 2.95
N ALA A 297 12.59 -26.15 3.83
CA ALA A 297 11.19 -26.29 3.48
C ALA A 297 10.41 -24.96 3.42
N GLY A 298 11.10 -23.81 3.45
CA GLY A 298 10.50 -22.51 3.15
C GLY A 298 9.56 -21.96 4.22
N ALA A 299 9.77 -22.28 5.49
CA ALA A 299 9.20 -21.62 6.66
C ALA A 299 10.00 -22.00 7.92
N TRP A 300 9.95 -21.20 8.99
CA TRP A 300 10.29 -21.73 10.32
C TRP A 300 9.09 -22.49 10.86
N CYS A 301 9.33 -23.66 11.45
CA CYS A 301 8.32 -24.43 12.16
C CYS A 301 8.92 -24.96 13.46
N ALA A 302 8.22 -24.73 14.57
CA ALA A 302 8.62 -25.24 15.87
C ALA A 302 8.66 -26.78 15.89
N SER A 303 9.51 -27.37 16.73
CA SER A 303 9.57 -28.84 16.86
C SER A 303 8.32 -29.40 17.53
N ARG A 304 7.65 -28.58 18.36
CA ARG A 304 6.39 -28.86 19.03
C ARG A 304 5.47 -27.65 18.94
N SER A 305 4.18 -27.91 18.72
CA SER A 305 3.14 -26.88 18.64
C SER A 305 2.52 -26.67 20.02
N SER A 306 3.15 -25.83 20.85
CA SER A 306 2.70 -25.50 22.20
C SER A 306 2.85 -24.01 22.47
N ILE A 307 2.10 -23.46 23.44
CA ILE A 307 2.36 -22.09 23.92
C ILE A 307 3.81 -21.99 24.43
N GLY A 308 4.41 -20.81 24.26
CA GLY A 308 5.80 -20.53 24.64
C GLY A 308 6.83 -20.84 23.55
N GLN A 309 6.41 -21.24 22.34
CA GLN A 309 7.30 -21.18 21.18
C GLN A 309 7.52 -19.73 20.75
N TYR A 310 8.71 -19.42 20.23
CA TYR A 310 9.02 -18.09 19.72
C TYR A 310 10.05 -18.13 18.59
N LEU A 311 9.96 -17.13 17.71
CA LEU A 311 11.01 -16.74 16.77
C LEU A 311 11.67 -15.46 17.28
N LEU A 312 13.00 -15.47 17.40
CA LEU A 312 13.80 -14.34 17.87
C LEU A 312 14.70 -13.82 16.75
N ILE A 313 14.56 -12.53 16.44
CA ILE A 313 15.28 -11.83 15.39
C ILE A 313 16.15 -10.74 16.00
N ASP A 314 17.46 -10.79 15.74
CA ASP A 314 18.42 -9.71 16.02
C ASP A 314 18.51 -8.79 14.80
N LEU A 315 18.14 -7.52 14.97
CA LEU A 315 18.20 -6.47 13.95
C LEU A 315 19.63 -5.94 13.72
N GLY A 316 20.61 -6.46 14.47
CA GLY A 316 22.03 -6.10 14.44
C GLY A 316 22.36 -4.79 15.14
N LYS A 317 21.43 -3.82 15.08
CA LYS A 317 21.52 -2.51 15.74
C LYS A 317 20.14 -2.05 16.18
N LEU A 318 20.09 -0.97 16.95
CA LEU A 318 18.83 -0.33 17.31
C LEU A 318 18.10 0.16 16.05
N LYS A 319 16.83 -0.21 15.97
CA LYS A 319 15.89 0.19 14.92
C LYS A 319 14.61 0.67 15.57
N GLN A 320 13.90 1.56 14.88
CA GLN A 320 12.49 1.77 15.14
C GLN A 320 11.71 0.78 14.27
N VAL A 321 10.84 -0.03 14.87
CA VAL A 321 10.00 -1.02 14.19
C VAL A 321 8.56 -0.50 14.21
N THR A 322 7.91 -0.53 13.05
CA THR A 322 6.58 0.05 12.81
C THR A 322 5.56 -0.96 12.32
N GLY A 323 6.01 -2.14 11.87
CA GLY A 323 5.10 -3.16 11.36
C GLY A 323 5.77 -4.51 11.16
N ILE A 324 4.93 -5.52 10.97
CA ILE A 324 5.34 -6.91 10.76
C ILE A 324 4.44 -7.50 9.66
N ALA A 325 5.04 -8.06 8.62
CA ALA A 325 4.31 -8.95 7.71
C ALA A 325 4.52 -10.40 8.11
N THR A 326 3.46 -11.20 8.07
CA THR A 326 3.52 -12.65 8.31
C THR A 326 2.96 -13.45 7.14
N GLN A 327 3.46 -14.66 6.95
CA GLN A 327 2.99 -15.61 5.94
C GLN A 327 3.07 -17.03 6.54
N GLY A 328 2.09 -17.88 6.23
CA GLY A 328 2.09 -19.28 6.66
C GLY A 328 3.12 -20.16 5.94
N LYS A 329 2.98 -21.48 6.05
CA LYS A 329 3.71 -22.51 5.30
C LYS A 329 2.76 -23.23 4.34
N ILE A 330 3.15 -23.30 3.07
CA ILE A 330 2.54 -24.22 2.10
C ILE A 330 3.24 -25.58 2.23
N GLY A 331 2.48 -26.64 2.44
CA GLY A 331 3.02 -27.99 2.45
C GLY A 331 3.05 -28.61 1.04
N ILE A 332 4.23 -29.06 0.59
CA ILE A 332 4.34 -29.83 -0.67
C ILE A 332 3.88 -31.28 -0.45
N PHE A 333 4.39 -31.91 0.61
CA PHE A 333 4.04 -33.29 1.02
C PHE A 333 3.46 -33.34 2.45
N THR A 334 3.07 -32.18 2.98
CA THR A 334 2.51 -32.02 4.34
C THR A 334 1.29 -31.12 4.27
N ALA A 335 0.49 -31.08 5.33
CA ALA A 335 -0.58 -30.09 5.42
C ALA A 335 -0.02 -28.67 5.48
N ASP A 336 -0.76 -27.70 4.95
CA ASP A 336 -0.50 -26.28 5.20
C ASP A 336 -0.58 -25.99 6.70
N ALA A 337 0.23 -25.05 7.17
CA ALA A 337 0.26 -24.66 8.57
C ALA A 337 0.56 -23.17 8.71
N TRP A 338 -0.04 -22.52 9.69
CA TRP A 338 0.15 -21.08 9.89
C TRP A 338 -0.20 -20.65 11.31
N VAL A 339 0.41 -19.54 11.72
CA VAL A 339 0.06 -18.82 12.95
C VAL A 339 -1.15 -17.91 12.67
N GLU A 340 -2.22 -18.05 13.44
CA GLU A 340 -3.45 -17.26 13.33
C GLU A 340 -3.39 -15.97 14.14
N SER A 341 -2.68 -15.98 15.26
CA SER A 341 -2.43 -14.78 16.06
C SER A 341 -1.16 -14.92 16.88
N TYR A 342 -0.52 -13.79 17.15
CA TYR A 342 0.74 -13.73 17.89
C TYR A 342 0.83 -12.44 18.70
N THR A 343 1.78 -12.43 19.63
CA THR A 343 2.22 -11.22 20.31
C THR A 343 3.71 -10.99 20.08
N VAL A 344 4.17 -9.80 20.45
CA VAL A 344 5.55 -9.38 20.24
C VAL A 344 6.16 -8.94 21.56
N ARG A 345 7.33 -9.48 21.88
CA ARG A 345 8.23 -8.96 22.89
C ARG A 345 9.44 -8.35 22.24
N TYR A 346 10.00 -7.32 22.87
CA TYR A 346 11.17 -6.63 22.34
C TYR A 346 12.13 -6.23 23.43
N SER A 347 13.40 -6.09 23.06
CA SER A 347 14.44 -5.59 23.95
C SER A 347 15.55 -4.90 23.16
N ILE A 348 16.30 -4.04 23.85
CA ILE A 348 17.59 -3.52 23.37
C ILE A 348 18.75 -4.43 23.78
N TYR A 349 18.53 -5.33 24.74
CA TYR A 349 19.50 -6.31 25.25
C TYR A 349 19.07 -7.74 24.91
N ARG A 350 20.03 -8.64 24.65
CA ARG A 350 19.72 -9.98 24.15
C ARG A 350 18.98 -10.87 25.16
N TYR A 351 19.27 -10.74 26.45
CA TYR A 351 18.90 -11.75 27.45
C TYR A 351 18.07 -11.22 28.64
N HIS A 352 17.81 -9.91 28.71
CA HIS A 352 17.02 -9.33 29.80
C HIS A 352 16.26 -8.09 29.33
N SER A 353 15.45 -7.52 30.22
CA SER A 353 14.67 -6.29 29.99
C SER A 353 13.71 -6.40 28.80
N TRP A 354 12.98 -7.51 28.73
CA TRP A 354 11.98 -7.74 27.70
C TRP A 354 10.68 -6.99 27.99
N TYR A 355 10.26 -6.18 27.03
CA TYR A 355 8.99 -5.45 27.06
C TYR A 355 7.97 -6.14 26.17
N GLN A 356 6.71 -6.12 26.58
CA GLN A 356 5.58 -6.63 25.80
C GLN A 356 4.98 -5.50 24.97
N VAL A 357 4.70 -5.76 23.69
CA VAL A 357 3.84 -4.85 22.90
C VAL A 357 2.39 -5.10 23.31
N TYR A 358 1.68 -4.04 23.74
CA TYR A 358 0.27 -4.09 24.11
C TYR A 358 -0.66 -4.13 22.89
N GLN A 359 -0.45 -5.13 22.03
CA GLN A 359 -1.23 -5.39 20.83
C GLN A 359 -1.13 -6.88 20.51
N THR A 360 -2.28 -7.54 20.34
CA THR A 360 -2.33 -8.87 19.73
C THR A 360 -2.46 -8.68 18.23
N PHE A 361 -1.60 -9.35 17.48
CA PHE A 361 -1.55 -9.22 16.03
C PHE A 361 -2.28 -10.40 15.39
N PRO A 362 -3.19 -10.16 14.42
CA PRO A 362 -3.65 -11.21 13.54
C PRO A 362 -2.48 -11.71 12.69
N GLY A 363 -2.35 -13.03 12.57
CA GLY A 363 -1.38 -13.69 11.72
C GLY A 363 -1.98 -13.94 10.34
N ASN A 364 -2.17 -15.21 10.01
CA ASN A 364 -2.60 -15.69 8.71
C ASN A 364 -3.82 -16.61 8.83
N TRP A 365 -4.47 -16.86 7.70
CA TRP A 365 -5.66 -17.72 7.55
C TRP A 365 -5.43 -18.83 6.51
N ASP A 366 -4.25 -18.87 5.89
CA ASP A 366 -3.81 -19.90 4.96
C ASP A 366 -2.26 -20.00 4.95
N GLY A 367 -1.71 -20.98 4.23
CA GLY A 367 -0.27 -21.21 4.13
C GLY A 367 0.50 -20.25 3.21
N SER A 368 -0.18 -19.46 2.37
CA SER A 368 0.39 -18.81 1.18
C SER A 368 0.30 -17.29 1.16
N SER A 369 -0.72 -16.72 1.76
CA SER A 369 -1.00 -15.29 1.79
C SER A 369 -0.10 -14.58 2.79
N SER A 370 0.23 -13.34 2.48
CA SER A 370 0.96 -12.44 3.35
C SER A 370 0.00 -11.44 3.98
N HIS A 371 0.24 -11.13 5.24
CA HIS A 371 -0.55 -10.17 5.99
C HIS A 371 0.36 -9.15 6.68
N TYR A 372 0.26 -7.89 6.27
CA TYR A 372 0.97 -6.79 6.91
C TYR A 372 0.16 -6.23 8.07
N ASN A 373 0.78 -6.15 9.24
CA ASN A 373 0.26 -5.52 10.43
C ASN A 373 1.06 -4.27 10.78
N SER A 374 0.37 -3.14 10.91
CA SER A 374 0.97 -1.95 11.53
C SER A 374 0.99 -2.11 13.05
N MET A 375 2.06 -1.66 13.67
CA MET A 375 2.09 -1.42 15.10
C MET A 375 1.30 -0.15 15.42
N ASN A 376 0.51 -0.18 16.49
CA ASN A 376 -0.19 1.02 16.98
C ASN A 376 0.79 2.09 17.46
N TYR A 377 1.90 1.64 18.06
CA TYR A 377 2.98 2.48 18.54
C TYR A 377 4.31 1.89 18.06
N PRO A 378 5.12 2.67 17.30
CA PRO A 378 6.47 2.23 16.93
C PRO A 378 7.30 1.90 18.17
N ILE A 379 8.10 0.83 18.08
CA ILE A 379 9.00 0.41 19.17
C ILE A 379 10.45 0.61 18.77
N THR A 380 11.30 1.00 19.71
CA THR A 380 12.75 1.03 19.52
C THR A 380 13.37 -0.23 20.11
N ALA A 381 13.95 -1.07 19.24
CA ALA A 381 14.45 -2.37 19.64
C ALA A 381 15.67 -2.80 18.81
N ARG A 382 16.44 -3.74 19.35
CA ARG A 382 17.40 -4.55 18.59
C ARG A 382 16.91 -5.99 18.45
N TYR A 383 16.28 -6.52 19.48
CA TYR A 383 15.78 -7.89 19.52
C TYR A 383 14.25 -7.89 19.48
N ILE A 384 13.70 -8.63 18.53
CA ILE A 384 12.26 -8.83 18.36
C ILE A 384 11.95 -10.31 18.53
N MET A 385 11.06 -10.62 19.46
CA MET A 385 10.58 -11.97 19.73
C MET A 385 9.10 -12.04 19.36
N ILE A 386 8.77 -12.90 18.40
CA ILE A 386 7.40 -13.15 17.97
C ILE A 386 6.92 -14.44 18.63
N GLU A 387 5.83 -14.35 19.40
CA GLU A 387 5.28 -15.42 20.23
C GLU A 387 3.88 -15.81 19.71
N PRO A 388 3.76 -16.93 18.97
CA PRO A 388 2.48 -17.46 18.51
C PRO A 388 1.53 -17.78 19.67
N LEU A 389 0.29 -17.31 19.56
CA LEU A 389 -0.78 -17.56 20.53
C LEU A 389 -1.78 -18.60 20.03
N LYS A 390 -2.08 -18.58 18.72
CA LYS A 390 -3.01 -19.50 18.07
C LYS A 390 -2.47 -19.89 16.70
N TRP A 391 -2.69 -21.13 16.28
CA TRP A 391 -2.19 -21.67 15.02
C TRP A 391 -3.14 -22.75 14.49
N THR A 392 -3.06 -22.98 13.19
CA THR A 392 -3.69 -24.12 12.50
C THR A 392 -2.62 -25.14 12.12
N GLN A 393 -2.89 -26.42 12.44
CA GLN A 393 -1.99 -27.58 12.30
C GLN A 393 -0.71 -27.48 13.12
N GLU A 394 0.20 -26.57 12.75
CA GLU A 394 1.51 -26.41 13.37
C GLU A 394 1.90 -24.95 13.51
N ILE A 395 2.79 -24.67 14.47
CA ILE A 395 3.42 -23.36 14.57
C ILE A 395 4.45 -23.26 13.45
N CYS A 396 4.02 -22.71 12.32
CA CYS A 396 4.85 -22.40 11.18
C CYS A 396 4.62 -20.96 10.73
N MET A 397 5.69 -20.22 10.45
CA MET A 397 5.57 -18.86 9.92
C MET A 397 6.81 -18.39 9.17
N ARG A 398 6.57 -17.43 8.29
CA ARG A 398 7.53 -16.55 7.63
C ARG A 398 7.19 -15.11 7.99
N VAL A 399 8.19 -14.24 8.06
CA VAL A 399 8.05 -12.87 8.54
C VAL A 399 8.96 -11.88 7.80
N GLU A 400 8.51 -10.63 7.76
CA GLU A 400 9.35 -9.45 7.51
C GLU A 400 9.03 -8.40 8.56
N LEU A 401 10.05 -7.65 9.00
CA LEU A 401 9.89 -6.54 9.93
C LEU A 401 10.05 -5.24 9.15
N TYR A 402 9.23 -4.23 9.46
CA TYR A 402 9.28 -2.92 8.81
C TYR A 402 9.65 -1.84 9.81
N GLY A 403 10.45 -0.86 9.37
CA GLY A 403 11.00 0.15 10.26
C GLY A 403 12.04 1.07 9.63
N CYS A 404 12.89 1.63 10.48
CA CYS A 404 14.01 2.50 10.12
C CYS A 404 15.16 2.46 11.13
N ASN A 405 16.29 3.09 10.79
CA ASN A 405 17.37 3.33 11.73
C ASN A 405 16.97 4.45 12.71
N VAL A 406 17.36 4.31 13.97
CA VAL A 406 17.26 5.37 15.00
C VAL A 406 18.34 6.41 14.77
#